data_AF-A0A1D1ZYD9-F1
#
_entry.id   AF-A0A1D1ZYD9-F1
#
_cell.length_a   1.000
_cell.length_b   1.000
_cell.length_c   1.000
_cell.angle_alpha   90.00
_cell.angle_beta   90.00
_cell.angle_gamma   90.00
#
_symmetry.space_group_name_H-M   'P 1'
#
loop_
_entity.id
_entity.type
_entity.pdbx_description
1 polymer ?
#
loop_
_entity_poly.entity_id
_entity_poly.type
_entity_poly.pdbx_seq_one_letter_code
_entity_poly.pdbx_strand_id
1 'polypeptide(L)'
;MAWRETPTKVVVEFLRSNRGRSRVIALKHTPHAVPPQLQGRIDPNLWGAFMTETQTLAAQHPYTQTPSASQMGQWASCFCIGAVLGLFCVNPDAGDYGAWEAQAHALIQRFGAAFAAQGCTLTLERTRDYFFQIIIDPYFAVGKPVQKGP
;
A
#
# COMPACT_ATOMS: atom_id res chain seq x y z
N MET A 1 8.61 15.19 -5.08
CA MET A 1 7.61 14.15 -5.40
C MET A 1 7.45 13.26 -4.18
N ALA A 2 6.26 13.23 -3.58
CA ALA A 2 6.02 12.60 -2.26
C ALA A 2 6.32 11.08 -2.23
N TRP A 3 6.07 10.39 -3.35
CA TRP A 3 6.25 8.94 -3.52
C TRP A 3 7.69 8.50 -3.83
N ARG A 4 8.64 9.42 -3.98
CA ARG A 4 10.03 9.07 -4.32
C ARG A 4 10.77 8.57 -3.08
N GLU A 5 11.34 7.38 -3.14
CA GLU A 5 12.26 6.87 -2.12
C GLU A 5 13.52 7.74 -1.99
N THR A 6 14.02 7.84 -0.77
CA THR A 6 15.26 8.56 -0.44
C THR A 6 16.08 7.68 0.53
N PRO A 7 17.32 8.04 0.86
CA PRO A 7 18.10 7.28 1.85
C PRO A 7 17.43 7.14 3.22
N THR A 8 16.51 8.07 3.55
CA THR A 8 15.76 8.10 4.81
C THR A 8 14.27 7.83 4.63
N LYS A 9 13.84 7.37 3.45
CA LYS A 9 12.42 7.15 3.18
C LYS A 9 12.20 5.97 2.25
N VAL A 10 11.41 5.02 2.72
CA VAL A 10 10.90 3.88 1.95
C VAL A 10 9.42 4.09 1.65
N VAL A 11 9.01 3.68 0.45
CA VAL A 11 7.63 3.83 -0.01
C VAL A 11 7.12 2.48 -0.49
N VAL A 12 5.99 2.03 0.06
CA VAL A 12 5.27 0.84 -0.38
C VAL A 12 4.02 1.28 -1.13
N GLU A 13 4.11 1.31 -2.45
CA GLU A 13 3.04 1.80 -3.32
C GLU A 13 2.02 0.70 -3.66
N PHE A 14 0.73 1.07 -3.63
CA PHE A 14 -0.37 0.24 -4.12
C PHE A 14 -0.61 0.53 -5.61
N LEU A 15 0.22 -0.05 -6.48
CA LEU A 15 0.18 0.22 -7.92
C LEU A 15 -0.94 -0.57 -8.61
N ARG A 16 -1.88 0.15 -9.21
CA ARG A 16 -2.92 -0.45 -10.05
C ARG A 16 -2.30 -1.11 -11.27
N SER A 17 -2.61 -2.39 -11.48
CA SER A 17 -2.12 -3.17 -12.61
C SER A 17 -3.17 -4.17 -13.09
N ASN A 18 -2.97 -4.74 -14.27
CA ASN A 18 -3.81 -5.79 -14.82
C ASN A 18 -2.97 -7.05 -15.04
N ARG A 19 -3.45 -8.18 -14.54
CA ARG A 19 -2.90 -9.50 -14.83
C ARG A 19 -3.91 -10.26 -15.68
N GLY A 20 -3.73 -10.21 -17.00
CA GLY A 20 -4.71 -10.73 -17.96
C GLY A 20 -6.01 -9.91 -17.91
N ARG A 21 -7.14 -10.55 -17.57
CA ARG A 21 -8.45 -9.91 -17.43
C ARG A 21 -8.75 -9.41 -16.01
N SER A 22 -7.88 -9.68 -15.04
CA SER A 22 -8.10 -9.34 -13.64
C SER A 22 -7.36 -8.09 -13.22
N ARG A 23 -8.06 -7.18 -12.52
CA ARG A 23 -7.46 -6.02 -11.85
C ARG A 23 -6.72 -6.48 -10.61
N VAL A 24 -5.48 -6.03 -10.45
CA VAL A 24 -4.63 -6.38 -9.31
C VAL A 24 -3.93 -5.14 -8.77
N ILE A 25 -3.54 -5.17 -7.50
CA ILE A 25 -2.60 -4.21 -6.95
C ILE A 25 -1.23 -4.86 -6.85
N ALA A 26 -0.27 -4.30 -7.58
CA ALA A 26 1.13 -4.68 -7.48
C ALA A 26 1.80 -3.84 -6.39
N LEU A 27 2.57 -4.49 -5.53
CA LEU A 27 3.41 -3.82 -4.54
C LEU A 27 4.85 -3.80 -5.04
N LYS A 28 5.53 -2.67 -4.84
CA LYS A 28 6.95 -2.50 -5.23
C LYS A 28 7.89 -3.42 -4.43
N HIS A 29 7.53 -3.69 -3.18
CA HIS A 29 8.34 -4.48 -2.26
C HIS A 29 7.69 -5.82 -1.93
N THR A 30 8.48 -6.76 -1.39
CA THR A 30 8.01 -8.10 -1.03
C THR A 30 8.39 -8.47 0.41
N PRO A 31 7.68 -9.42 1.05
CA PRO A 31 7.99 -9.86 2.42
C PRO A 31 9.40 -10.41 2.61
N HIS A 32 10.01 -10.95 1.55
CA HIS A 32 11.30 -11.63 1.63
C HIS A 32 12.49 -10.71 1.32
N ALA A 33 12.24 -9.47 0.90
CA ALA A 33 13.29 -8.52 0.52
C ALA A 33 13.12 -7.22 1.31
N VAL A 34 13.94 -7.06 2.36
CA VAL A 34 14.01 -5.81 3.12
C VAL A 34 14.70 -4.74 2.24
N PRO A 35 14.07 -3.56 2.05
CA PRO A 35 14.66 -2.47 1.28
C PRO A 35 16.02 -2.05 1.84
N PRO A 36 17.02 -1.72 0.99
CA PRO A 36 18.38 -1.38 1.43
C PRO A 36 18.43 -0.31 2.53
N GLN A 37 17.50 0.63 2.52
CA GLN A 37 17.41 1.71 3.50
C GLN A 37 17.05 1.21 4.91
N LEU A 38 16.34 0.09 5.01
CA LEU A 38 15.88 -0.51 6.27
C LEU A 38 16.77 -1.68 6.73
N GLN A 39 17.70 -2.13 5.90
CA GLN A 39 18.61 -3.23 6.24
C GLN A 39 19.46 -2.86 7.46
N GLY A 40 19.50 -3.78 8.44
CA GLY A 40 20.19 -3.56 9.72
C GLY A 40 19.51 -2.58 10.67
N ARG A 41 18.39 -1.95 10.27
CA ARG A 41 17.56 -1.10 11.13
C ARG A 41 16.29 -1.81 11.58
N ILE A 42 15.64 -2.51 10.64
CA ILE A 42 14.41 -3.24 10.90
C ILE A 42 14.65 -4.74 10.97
N ASP A 43 13.97 -5.40 11.91
CA ASP A 43 13.91 -6.87 11.98
C ASP A 43 13.26 -7.42 10.68
N PRO A 44 13.95 -8.28 9.92
CA PRO A 44 13.37 -8.91 8.73
C PRO A 44 12.04 -9.61 8.97
N ASN A 45 11.80 -10.15 10.16
CA ASN A 45 10.53 -10.78 10.52
C ASN A 45 9.41 -9.75 10.66
N LEU A 46 9.70 -8.59 11.27
CA LEU A 46 8.76 -7.47 11.37
C LEU A 46 8.38 -6.96 9.98
N TRP A 47 9.37 -6.78 9.11
CA TRP A 47 9.15 -6.42 7.71
C TRP A 47 8.29 -7.45 6.98
N GLY A 48 8.63 -8.74 7.10
CA GLY A 48 7.91 -9.83 6.47
C GLY A 48 6.44 -9.88 6.89
N ALA A 49 6.17 -9.73 8.19
CA ALA A 49 4.81 -9.67 8.73
C ALA A 49 4.04 -8.47 8.17
N PHE A 50 4.62 -7.26 8.26
CA PHE A 50 4.02 -6.04 7.73
C PHE A 50 3.67 -6.16 6.23
N MET A 51 4.61 -6.65 5.42
CA MET A 51 4.40 -6.81 3.98
C MET A 51 3.40 -7.91 3.63
N THR A 52 3.33 -8.99 4.39
CA THR A 52 2.32 -10.06 4.21
C THR A 52 0.92 -9.51 4.43
N GLU A 53 0.74 -8.70 5.47
CA GLU A 53 -0.56 -8.09 5.75
C GLU A 53 -0.89 -6.97 4.75
N THR A 54 0.12 -6.23 4.29
CA THR A 54 -0.02 -5.27 3.20
C THR A 54 -0.44 -5.95 1.89
N GLN A 55 0.05 -7.16 1.60
CA GLN A 55 -0.39 -7.95 0.44
C GLN A 55 -1.85 -8.36 0.56
N THR A 56 -2.30 -8.78 1.75
CA THR A 56 -3.72 -9.06 2.00
C THR A 56 -4.58 -7.82 1.78
N LEU A 57 -4.15 -6.67 2.29
CA LEU A 57 -4.83 -5.39 2.09
C LEU A 57 -4.87 -4.97 0.61
N ALA A 58 -3.78 -5.21 -0.13
CA ALA A 58 -3.70 -4.94 -1.57
C ALA A 58 -4.68 -5.82 -2.37
N ALA A 59 -4.88 -7.08 -1.97
CA ALA A 59 -5.85 -7.98 -2.60
C ALA A 59 -7.31 -7.53 -2.39
N GLN A 60 -7.59 -6.85 -1.27
CA GLN A 60 -8.92 -6.34 -0.91
C GLN A 60 -9.20 -4.91 -1.43
N HIS A 61 -8.23 -4.30 -2.11
CA HIS A 61 -8.31 -2.92 -2.58
C HIS A 61 -9.54 -2.72 -3.50
N PRO A 62 -10.32 -1.63 -3.38
CA PRO A 62 -11.52 -1.39 -4.18
C PRO A 62 -11.36 -1.54 -5.70
N TYR A 63 -10.18 -1.20 -6.23
CA TYR A 63 -9.79 -1.42 -7.62
C TYR A 63 -9.83 -2.89 -8.06
N THR A 64 -9.56 -3.85 -7.18
CA THR A 64 -9.53 -5.29 -7.50
C THR A 64 -10.92 -5.93 -7.45
N GLN A 65 -11.89 -5.27 -6.83
CA GLN A 65 -13.23 -5.83 -6.65
C GLN A 65 -14.02 -5.79 -7.96
N THR A 66 -14.68 -6.92 -8.27
CA THR A 66 -15.65 -7.01 -9.35
C THR A 66 -16.89 -6.21 -8.99
N PRO A 67 -17.40 -5.35 -9.89
CA PRO A 67 -18.63 -4.61 -9.65
C PRO A 67 -19.83 -5.52 -9.48
N SER A 68 -20.71 -5.15 -8.54
CA SER A 68 -21.98 -5.84 -8.37
C SER A 68 -22.92 -5.54 -9.55
N ALA A 69 -23.89 -6.42 -9.81
CA ALA A 69 -24.84 -6.27 -10.91
C ALA A 69 -25.66 -4.95 -10.82
N SER A 70 -25.92 -4.45 -9.60
CA SER A 70 -26.60 -3.16 -9.40
C SER A 70 -25.71 -1.97 -9.77
N GLN A 71 -24.43 -2.02 -9.43
CA GLN A 71 -23.44 -1.03 -9.86
C GLN A 71 -23.27 -1.05 -11.38
N MET A 72 -23.23 -2.24 -11.99
CA MET A 72 -23.22 -2.38 -13.45
C MET A 72 -24.47 -1.79 -14.11
N GLY A 73 -25.66 -1.97 -13.51
CA GLY A 73 -26.90 -1.37 -14.01
C GLY A 73 -26.90 0.16 -13.94
N GLN A 74 -26.33 0.73 -12.88
CA GLN A 74 -26.16 2.18 -12.74
C GLN A 74 -25.09 2.73 -13.69
N TRP A 75 -24.06 1.94 -14.00
CA TRP A 75 -23.09 2.29 -15.03
C TRP A 75 -23.67 2.21 -16.42
N ALA A 76 -24.53 1.22 -16.71
CA ALA A 76 -25.19 1.09 -18.00
C ALA A 76 -26.11 2.29 -18.27
N SER A 77 -26.85 2.77 -17.27
CA SER A 77 -27.68 3.98 -17.41
C SER A 77 -26.84 5.26 -17.60
N CYS A 78 -25.72 5.39 -16.88
CA CYS A 78 -24.76 6.47 -17.14
C CYS A 78 -24.06 6.34 -18.51
N PHE A 79 -23.81 5.12 -18.99
CA PHE A 79 -23.26 4.83 -20.33
C PHE A 79 -24.27 5.10 -21.46
N CYS A 80 -25.57 5.01 -21.21
CA CYS A 80 -26.56 5.45 -22.18
C CYS A 80 -26.59 6.98 -22.29
N ILE A 81 -26.42 7.69 -21.17
CA ILE A 81 -26.42 9.17 -21.14
C ILE A 81 -25.13 9.75 -21.70
N GLY A 82 -23.96 9.19 -21.36
CA GLY A 82 -22.68 9.64 -21.90
C GLY A 82 -22.46 9.32 -23.40
N ALA A 83 -23.20 8.36 -23.97
CA ALA A 83 -23.09 7.97 -25.39
C ALA A 83 -23.59 9.07 -26.30
N VAL A 84 -24.61 9.77 -25.81
CA VAL A 84 -25.17 10.95 -26.44
C VAL A 84 -24.20 12.15 -26.36
N LEU A 85 -23.24 12.15 -25.43
CA LEU A 85 -22.33 13.26 -25.14
C LEU A 85 -20.86 12.99 -25.50
N GLY A 86 -20.52 11.83 -26.08
CA GLY A 86 -19.18 11.54 -26.62
C GLY A 86 -18.07 11.31 -25.59
N LEU A 87 -18.40 11.00 -24.33
CA LEU A 87 -17.45 10.88 -23.21
C LEU A 87 -17.45 9.46 -22.64
N PHE A 88 -16.61 8.55 -23.15
CA PHE A 88 -16.41 7.24 -22.50
C PHE A 88 -14.97 6.81 -22.31
N CYS A 89 -14.51 7.06 -21.09
CA CYS A 89 -13.37 6.38 -20.45
C CYS A 89 -13.62 6.26 -18.94
N VAL A 90 -14.84 5.93 -18.50
CA VAL A 90 -15.11 5.71 -17.07
C VAL A 90 -14.81 4.25 -16.76
N ASN A 91 -13.74 4.01 -16.01
CA ASN A 91 -13.42 2.70 -15.43
C ASN A 91 -13.69 2.78 -13.92
N PRO A 92 -14.96 2.69 -13.49
CA PRO A 92 -15.29 2.88 -12.09
C PRO A 92 -14.77 1.73 -11.24
N ASP A 93 -14.17 2.09 -10.12
CA ASP A 93 -13.81 1.18 -9.05
C ASP A 93 -15.08 0.80 -8.27
N ALA A 94 -15.19 -0.44 -7.82
CA ALA A 94 -16.45 -0.96 -7.27
C ALA A 94 -16.49 -1.08 -5.74
N GLY A 95 -15.33 -1.05 -5.08
CA GLY A 95 -15.24 -1.18 -3.63
C GLY A 95 -15.31 0.14 -2.86
N ASP A 96 -15.49 0.02 -1.55
CA ASP A 96 -15.51 1.15 -0.61
C ASP A 96 -14.09 1.56 -0.20
N TYR A 97 -13.64 2.71 -0.68
CA TYR A 97 -12.33 3.29 -0.34
C TYR A 97 -12.25 3.73 1.12
N GLY A 98 -13.33 4.16 1.76
CA GLY A 98 -13.33 4.57 3.16
C GLY A 98 -13.11 3.39 4.09
N ALA A 99 -13.80 2.27 3.84
CA ALA A 99 -13.60 1.04 4.60
C ALA A 99 -12.19 0.47 4.42
N TRP A 100 -11.66 0.48 3.18
CA TRP A 100 -10.30 0.04 2.90
C TRP A 100 -9.24 0.94 3.56
N GLU A 101 -9.42 2.26 3.52
CA GLU A 101 -8.52 3.21 4.17
C GLU A 101 -8.51 3.06 5.69
N ALA A 102 -9.67 2.79 6.31
CA ALA A 102 -9.74 2.47 7.73
C ALA A 102 -8.93 1.20 8.09
N GLN A 103 -8.97 0.16 7.23
CA GLN A 103 -8.13 -1.03 7.41
C GLN A 103 -6.64 -0.71 7.25
N ALA A 104 -6.28 0.15 6.29
CA ALA A 104 -4.91 0.63 6.12
C ALA A 104 -4.41 1.39 7.36
N HIS A 105 -5.24 2.25 7.96
CA HIS A 105 -4.92 2.92 9.22
C HIS A 105 -4.82 1.95 10.40
N ALA A 106 -5.68 0.93 10.48
CA ALA A 106 -5.57 -0.11 11.50
C ALA A 106 -4.25 -0.90 11.37
N LEU A 107 -3.81 -1.16 10.14
CA LEU A 107 -2.48 -1.75 9.87
C LEU A 107 -1.37 -0.87 10.44
N ILE A 108 -1.43 0.44 10.20
CA ILE A 108 -0.45 1.40 10.72
C ILE A 108 -0.47 1.42 12.24
N GLN A 109 -1.65 1.44 12.88
CA GLN A 109 -1.73 1.45 14.34
C GLN A 109 -1.10 0.20 14.96
N ARG A 110 -1.29 -0.98 14.35
CA ARG A 110 -0.73 -2.23 14.85
C ARG A 110 0.79 -2.31 14.70
N PHE A 111 1.33 -1.87 13.56
CA PHE A 111 2.77 -1.96 13.28
C PHE A 111 3.55 -0.72 13.70
N GLY A 112 2.88 0.42 13.88
CA GLY A 112 3.49 1.73 14.09
C GLY A 112 4.38 1.78 15.32
N ALA A 113 3.97 1.16 16.43
CA ALA A 113 4.79 1.09 17.64
C ALA A 113 6.08 0.27 17.43
N ALA A 114 6.01 -0.84 16.69
CA ALA A 114 7.17 -1.69 16.40
C ALA A 114 8.16 -0.99 15.45
N PHE A 115 7.66 -0.28 14.44
CA PHE A 115 8.49 0.55 13.56
C PHE A 115 9.10 1.73 14.32
N ALA A 116 8.34 2.40 15.20
CA ALA A 116 8.82 3.50 16.02
C ALA A 116 9.93 3.07 16.98
N ALA A 117 9.84 1.87 17.56
CA ALA A 117 10.89 1.29 18.39
C ALA A 117 12.21 1.04 17.64
N GLN A 118 12.16 1.02 16.31
CA GLN A 118 13.33 0.89 15.42
C GLN A 118 13.68 2.21 14.71
N GLY A 119 13.17 3.33 15.21
CA GLY A 119 13.46 4.66 14.68
C GLY A 119 12.78 4.96 13.36
N CYS A 120 11.64 4.33 13.08
CA CYS A 120 10.90 4.53 11.84
C CYS A 120 9.47 5.04 12.11
N THR A 121 9.01 6.02 11.34
CA THR A 121 7.61 6.48 11.37
C THR A 121 6.88 5.91 10.16
N LEU A 122 5.76 5.23 10.40
CA LEU A 122 4.90 4.65 9.38
C LEU A 122 3.65 5.51 9.20
N THR A 123 3.39 5.98 7.98
CA THR A 123 2.17 6.74 7.62
C THR A 123 1.53 6.21 6.34
N LEU A 124 0.24 6.49 6.15
CA LEU A 124 -0.47 6.29 4.89
C LEU A 124 -0.57 7.65 4.22
N GLU A 125 -0.20 7.70 2.95
CA GLU A 125 -0.28 8.91 2.15
C GLU A 125 -0.99 8.61 0.84
N ARG A 126 -1.57 9.64 0.23
CA ARG A 126 -2.22 9.55 -1.07
C ARG A 126 -1.85 10.75 -1.91
N THR A 127 -1.41 10.49 -3.13
CA THR A 127 -1.36 11.51 -4.19
C THR A 127 -2.27 11.07 -5.33
N ARG A 128 -1.74 10.28 -6.27
CA ARG A 128 -2.57 9.60 -7.29
C ARG A 128 -3.08 8.26 -6.78
N ASP A 129 -2.16 7.46 -6.26
CA ASP A 129 -2.43 6.17 -5.64
C ASP A 129 -2.05 6.23 -4.15
N TYR A 130 -2.56 5.26 -3.38
CA TYR A 130 -2.21 5.13 -1.97
C TYR A 130 -0.81 4.51 -1.84
N PHE A 131 -0.08 4.91 -0.81
CA PHE A 131 1.19 4.29 -0.45
C PHE A 131 1.45 4.39 1.04
N PHE A 132 2.09 3.38 1.60
CA PHE A 132 2.70 3.50 2.92
C PHE A 132 4.04 4.20 2.80
N GLN A 133 4.26 5.17 3.67
CA GLN A 133 5.51 5.89 3.79
C GLN A 133 6.18 5.50 5.11
N ILE A 134 7.43 5.05 5.01
CA ILE A 134 8.27 4.72 6.16
C ILE A 134 9.41 5.74 6.19
N ILE A 135 9.35 6.67 7.13
CA ILE A 135 10.38 7.68 7.36
C ILE A 135 11.36 7.14 8.39
N ILE A 136 12.64 7.14 8.07
CA ILE A 136 13.72 6.67 8.93
C ILE A 136 14.30 7.88 9.65
N ASP A 137 14.33 7.83 10.98
CA ASP A 137 15.08 8.79 11.78
C ASP A 137 16.58 8.51 11.65
N PRO A 138 17.38 9.42 11.07
CA PRO A 138 18.81 9.22 10.91
C PRO A 138 19.56 9.29 12.24
N TYR A 139 18.98 9.88 13.29
CA TYR A 139 19.60 10.08 14.59
C TYR A 139 19.22 9.01 15.62
N PHE A 140 18.30 8.11 15.26
CA PHE A 140 17.91 7.02 16.15
C PHE A 140 19.04 6.01 16.33
N ALA A 141 19.47 5.80 17.58
CA ALA A 141 20.48 4.82 17.93
C ALA A 141 19.89 3.41 17.83
N VAL A 142 20.09 2.74 16.70
CA VAL A 142 19.76 1.32 16.56
C VAL A 142 20.65 0.55 17.52
N GLY A 143 20.04 -0.21 18.45
CA GLY A 143 20.76 -1.04 19.41
C GLY A 143 21.85 -1.88 18.71
N LYS A 144 23.05 -1.91 19.31
CA LYS A 144 24.25 -2.55 18.73
C LYS A 144 23.92 -3.90 18.09
N PRO A 145 24.51 -4.25 16.93
CA PRO A 145 24.35 -5.58 16.36
C PRO A 145 24.73 -6.62 17.41
N VAL A 146 23.88 -7.64 17.59
CA VAL A 146 24.16 -8.79 18.44
C VAL A 146 25.51 -9.36 17.97
N GLN A 147 26.56 -9.17 18.76
CA GLN A 147 27.84 -9.83 18.51
C GLN A 147 27.55 -11.32 18.49
N LYS A 148 27.81 -11.99 17.35
CA LYS A 148 27.96 -13.44 17.35
C LYS A 148 29.06 -13.74 18.37
N GLY A 149 28.68 -14.46 19.43
CA GLY A 149 29.64 -14.97 20.40
C GLY A 149 30.70 -15.84 19.71
N PRO A 150 31.90 -15.93 20.29
CA PRO A 150 33.04 -16.64 19.72
C PRO A 150 32.76 -18.13 19.45
#